data_AF-A0A444XPB7-F1
#
_entry.id   AF-A0A444XPB7-F1
#
_cell.length_a   1.000
_cell.length_b   1.000
_cell.length_c   1.000
_cell.angle_alpha   90.00
_cell.angle_beta   90.00
_cell.angle_gamma   90.00
#
_symmetry.space_group_name_H-M   'P 1'
#
loop_
_entity.id
_entity.type
_entity.pdbx_description
1 polymer ?
#
loop_
_entity_poly.entity_id
_entity_poly.type
_entity_poly.pdbx_seq_one_letter_code
_entity_poly.pdbx_strand_id
1 'polypeptide(L)'
;MLPRSFSHRCCFCRNTIPPPLTPPPFLHVDAQYRHHRKIHVKLVRELEKKIGGKLLAFMEKHSPFCQRVLLILEEKHLLYDPKLVDLTNKPEWFLKINTEGKKWVSDSDIITQILEEKYPIPPLVTPPEKAIVGLKIFSTFIGFLNSKDPNDGIEQALLSELSSFNDYLNENIFAGPFVNGKDISAANLSLGPKLYHLEIA
;
A
#
# COMPACT_ATOMS: atom_id res chain seq x y z
N MET A 1 -29.53 -17.07 1.42
CA MET A 1 -28.53 -16.31 2.20
C MET A 1 -27.25 -17.12 2.25
N LEU A 2 -26.07 -16.50 2.15
CA LEU A 2 -24.76 -17.14 2.32
C LEU A 2 -23.81 -16.16 3.02
N PRO A 3 -22.98 -16.60 3.98
CA PRO A 3 -21.96 -15.76 4.58
C PRO A 3 -20.78 -15.58 3.61
N ARG A 4 -20.33 -14.34 3.40
CA ARG A 4 -19.01 -14.08 2.81
C ARG A 4 -17.96 -14.18 3.92
N SER A 5 -17.03 -15.12 3.79
CA SER A 5 -15.85 -15.16 4.65
C SER A 5 -14.73 -14.30 4.06
N PHE A 6 -14.23 -13.33 4.83
CA PHE A 6 -13.00 -12.64 4.48
C PHE A 6 -11.81 -13.60 4.69
N SER A 7 -11.20 -14.05 3.60
CA SER A 7 -9.91 -14.75 3.67
C SER A 7 -8.78 -13.71 3.73
N HIS A 8 -7.78 -13.93 4.56
CA HIS A 8 -6.58 -13.08 4.68
C HIS A 8 -5.64 -13.24 3.46
N ARG A 9 -6.15 -13.06 2.24
CA ARG A 9 -5.46 -13.21 0.95
C ARG A 9 -6.06 -12.24 -0.08
N CYS A 10 -5.24 -11.38 -0.69
CA CYS A 10 -5.68 -10.41 -1.72
C CYS A 10 -6.38 -11.10 -2.91
N CYS A 11 -7.66 -10.78 -3.21
CA CYS A 11 -8.48 -11.31 -4.32
C CYS A 11 -9.83 -10.56 -4.59
N PHE A 12 -9.80 -9.37 -5.23
CA PHE A 12 -10.79 -8.65 -6.09
C PHE A 12 -12.33 -8.56 -5.82
N CYS A 13 -12.87 -7.39 -6.24
CA CYS A 13 -14.26 -7.07 -6.72
C CYS A 13 -15.36 -6.78 -5.66
N ARG A 14 -16.38 -5.89 -5.84
CA ARG A 14 -16.89 -4.94 -6.91
C ARG A 14 -18.11 -4.15 -6.29
N ASN A 15 -18.62 -2.97 -6.74
CA ASN A 15 -18.18 -1.84 -7.59
C ASN A 15 -19.27 -0.72 -7.67
N THR A 16 -18.99 0.57 -7.40
CA THR A 16 -19.83 1.74 -7.85
C THR A 16 -19.03 3.07 -7.89
N ILE A 17 -19.58 4.15 -8.48
CA ILE A 17 -18.87 5.42 -8.79
C ILE A 17 -19.68 6.67 -8.38
N PRO A 18 -19.09 7.63 -7.63
CA PRO A 18 -19.49 9.04 -7.56
C PRO A 18 -18.52 9.99 -8.34
N PRO A 19 -18.88 11.27 -8.56
CA PRO A 19 -18.07 12.22 -9.33
C PRO A 19 -16.85 12.77 -8.56
N PRO A 20 -15.83 13.32 -9.26
CA PRO A 20 -14.56 13.71 -8.65
C PRO A 20 -14.61 15.05 -7.89
N LEU A 21 -14.06 15.03 -6.67
CA LEU A 21 -13.47 16.20 -6.03
C LEU A 21 -11.93 16.05 -6.04
N THR A 22 -11.20 17.16 -6.05
CA THR A 22 -9.75 17.16 -6.25
C THR A 22 -9.00 16.54 -5.05
N PRO A 23 -8.20 15.48 -5.25
CA PRO A 23 -7.48 14.84 -4.15
C PRO A 23 -6.35 15.73 -3.59
N PRO A 24 -5.94 15.55 -2.33
CA PRO A 24 -4.90 16.36 -1.70
C PRO A 24 -3.54 16.28 -2.43
N PRO A 25 -2.62 17.25 -2.20
CA PRO A 25 -1.44 17.46 -3.06
C PRO A 25 -0.51 16.26 -3.23
N PHE A 26 -0.42 15.37 -2.24
CA PHE A 26 0.42 14.16 -2.30
C PHE A 26 -0.07 13.10 -3.31
N LEU A 27 -1.28 13.24 -3.87
CA LEU A 27 -1.83 12.37 -4.91
C LEU A 27 -1.68 12.94 -6.34
N HIS A 28 -1.12 14.13 -6.53
CA HIS A 28 -0.97 14.79 -7.83
C HIS A 28 0.27 14.32 -8.64
N VAL A 29 0.43 13.01 -8.83
CA VAL A 29 1.59 12.40 -9.53
C VAL A 29 1.37 12.27 -11.06
N ASP A 30 0.75 13.25 -11.72
CA ASP A 30 0.46 13.14 -13.16
C ASP A 30 0.47 14.47 -13.96
N ALA A 31 1.68 14.88 -14.38
CA ALA A 31 1.89 15.75 -15.56
C ALA A 31 3.35 15.74 -16.05
N GLN A 32 4.26 16.30 -15.26
CA GLN A 32 5.62 16.69 -15.71
C GLN A 32 6.51 15.51 -16.12
N TYR A 33 6.34 14.33 -15.52
CA TYR A 33 7.17 13.15 -15.78
C TYR A 33 7.11 12.61 -17.22
N ARG A 34 6.10 12.97 -18.01
CA ARG A 34 5.90 12.43 -19.37
C ARG A 34 7.06 12.76 -20.34
N HIS A 35 7.80 13.84 -20.10
CA HIS A 35 8.89 14.33 -20.98
C HIS A 35 10.25 13.62 -20.76
N HIS A 36 10.62 13.21 -19.54
CA HIS A 36 11.94 12.61 -19.26
C HIS A 36 12.14 11.19 -19.85
N ARG A 37 11.08 10.58 -20.38
CA ARG A 37 11.06 9.17 -20.83
C ARG A 37 12.05 8.84 -21.95
N LYS A 38 12.39 9.78 -22.85
CA LYS A 38 13.33 9.50 -23.96
C LYS A 38 14.79 9.30 -23.51
N ILE A 39 15.20 9.91 -22.40
CA ILE A 39 16.56 9.76 -21.85
C ILE A 39 16.64 8.50 -20.99
N HIS A 40 15.59 8.23 -20.20
CA HIS A 40 15.54 7.08 -19.29
C HIS A 40 15.67 5.72 -19.97
N VAL A 41 15.05 5.50 -21.14
CA VAL A 41 15.03 4.17 -21.81
C VAL A 41 16.43 3.62 -22.11
N LYS A 42 17.44 4.48 -22.32
CA LYS A 42 18.83 4.03 -22.52
C LYS A 42 19.50 3.66 -21.19
N LEU A 43 19.42 4.53 -20.19
CA LEU A 43 19.98 4.31 -18.85
C LEU A 43 19.37 3.07 -18.16
N VAL A 44 18.06 2.85 -18.34
CA VAL A 44 17.34 1.66 -17.86
C VAL A 44 17.97 0.37 -18.39
N ARG A 45 18.33 0.29 -19.68
CA ARG A 45 18.96 -0.92 -20.26
C ARG A 45 20.39 -1.16 -19.76
N GLU A 46 21.12 -0.10 -19.44
CA GLU A 46 22.43 -0.19 -18.77
C GLU A 46 22.28 -0.74 -17.32
N LEU A 47 21.24 -0.31 -16.59
CA LEU A 47 20.96 -0.73 -15.22
C LEU A 47 20.34 -2.14 -15.13
N GLU A 48 19.48 -2.52 -16.09
CA GLU A 48 18.89 -3.87 -16.20
C GLU A 48 19.97 -4.96 -16.19
N LYS A 49 21.13 -4.71 -16.84
CA LYS A 49 22.28 -5.63 -16.84
C LYS A 49 23.06 -5.67 -15.53
N LYS A 50 22.93 -4.66 -14.67
CA LYS A 50 23.75 -4.47 -13.46
C LYS A 50 23.12 -5.04 -12.18
N ILE A 51 21.81 -5.25 -12.16
CA ILE A 51 21.03 -5.56 -10.93
C ILE A 51 20.56 -7.03 -10.88
N GLY A 52 20.75 -7.81 -11.96
CA GLY A 52 20.56 -9.27 -11.96
C GLY A 52 19.11 -9.77 -11.93
N GLY A 53 18.12 -8.90 -12.10
CA GLY A 53 16.71 -9.29 -12.23
C GLY A 53 15.74 -8.12 -12.07
N LYS A 54 14.65 -8.14 -12.84
CA LYS A 54 13.52 -7.20 -12.66
C LYS A 54 12.63 -7.68 -11.52
N LEU A 55 12.12 -6.75 -10.71
CA LEU A 55 11.05 -7.05 -9.76
C LEU A 55 9.74 -7.25 -10.54
N LEU A 56 9.18 -8.45 -10.49
CA LEU A 56 7.86 -8.74 -11.04
C LEU A 56 6.85 -8.65 -9.91
N ALA A 57 5.88 -7.74 -10.03
CA ALA A 57 4.91 -7.46 -8.97
C ALA A 57 3.48 -7.69 -9.46
N PHE A 58 2.78 -8.62 -8.82
CA PHE A 58 1.38 -8.94 -9.11
C PHE A 58 0.44 -8.00 -8.35
N MET A 59 -0.48 -7.38 -9.06
CA MET A 59 -1.22 -6.24 -8.54
C MET A 59 -2.72 -6.38 -8.71
N GLU A 60 -3.43 -6.19 -7.61
CA GLU A 60 -4.84 -5.82 -7.59
C GLU A 60 -4.96 -4.30 -7.49
N LYS A 61 -5.66 -3.70 -8.44
CA LYS A 61 -5.76 -2.23 -8.60
C LYS A 61 -6.34 -1.52 -7.36
N HIS A 62 -7.18 -2.20 -6.59
CA HIS A 62 -7.89 -1.65 -5.43
C HIS A 62 -7.51 -2.36 -4.10
N SER A 63 -6.35 -3.05 -4.07
CA SER A 63 -5.85 -3.66 -2.84
C SER A 63 -4.92 -2.67 -2.11
N PRO A 64 -5.20 -2.30 -0.84
CA PRO A 64 -4.32 -1.40 -0.08
C PRO A 64 -2.95 -2.04 0.16
N PHE A 65 -2.89 -3.38 0.19
CA PHE A 65 -1.66 -4.16 0.35
C PHE A 65 -0.79 -4.11 -0.92
N CYS A 66 -1.41 -4.19 -2.12
CA CYS A 66 -0.69 -3.98 -3.38
C CYS A 66 -0.24 -2.52 -3.55
N GLN A 67 -1.08 -1.56 -3.17
CA GLN A 67 -0.75 -0.13 -3.22
C GLN A 67 0.40 0.23 -2.26
N ARG A 68 0.47 -0.35 -1.06
CA ARG A 68 1.63 -0.22 -0.15
C ARG A 68 2.94 -0.67 -0.81
N VAL A 69 2.94 -1.84 -1.45
CA VAL A 69 4.12 -2.38 -2.15
C VAL A 69 4.50 -1.48 -3.34
N LEU A 70 3.51 -1.01 -4.11
CA LEU A 70 3.71 -0.02 -5.18
C LEU A 70 4.41 1.25 -4.68
N LEU A 71 3.86 1.90 -3.65
CA LEU A 71 4.43 3.14 -3.12
C LEU A 71 5.87 2.92 -2.62
N ILE A 72 6.17 1.80 -1.97
CA ILE A 72 7.54 1.48 -1.52
C ILE A 72 8.50 1.20 -2.69
N LEU A 73 8.02 0.69 -3.83
CA LEU A 73 8.83 0.58 -5.05
C LEU A 73 9.10 1.95 -5.68
N GLU A 74 8.11 2.86 -5.71
CA GLU A 74 8.25 4.22 -6.23
C GLU A 74 9.15 5.10 -5.34
N GLU A 75 8.95 5.10 -4.02
CA GLU A 75 9.80 5.83 -3.04
C GLU A 75 11.25 5.33 -3.09
N LYS A 76 11.48 4.03 -3.32
CA LYS A 76 12.83 3.48 -3.52
C LYS A 76 13.35 3.60 -4.96
N HIS A 77 12.58 4.21 -5.86
CA HIS A 77 12.88 4.41 -7.28
C HIS A 77 13.27 3.11 -8.01
N LEU A 78 12.67 1.98 -7.61
CA LEU A 78 12.99 0.64 -8.10
C LEU A 78 12.26 0.32 -9.40
N LEU A 79 12.97 -0.23 -10.37
CA LEU A 79 12.38 -0.65 -11.64
C LEU A 79 11.67 -2.00 -11.50
N TYR A 80 10.34 -1.98 -11.63
CA TYR A 80 9.48 -3.16 -11.61
C TYR A 80 8.68 -3.34 -12.92
N ASP A 81 8.16 -4.54 -13.13
CA ASP A 81 7.23 -4.87 -14.20
C ASP A 81 5.86 -5.23 -13.58
N PRO A 82 4.86 -4.30 -13.61
CA PRO A 82 3.56 -4.54 -12.99
C PRO A 82 2.72 -5.51 -13.82
N LYS A 83 2.25 -6.57 -13.18
CA LYS A 83 1.29 -7.51 -13.75
C LYS A 83 -0.03 -7.40 -13.01
N LEU A 84 -0.95 -6.65 -13.61
CA LEU A 84 -2.36 -6.66 -13.20
C LEU A 84 -2.93 -8.07 -13.40
N VAL A 85 -3.59 -8.59 -12.37
CA VAL A 85 -4.21 -9.93 -12.40
C VAL A 85 -5.69 -9.77 -12.12
N ASP A 86 -6.57 -10.24 -12.98
CA ASP A 86 -7.99 -10.36 -12.60
C ASP A 86 -8.12 -11.53 -11.62
N LEU A 87 -8.45 -11.25 -10.36
CA LEU A 87 -8.62 -12.31 -9.35
C LEU A 87 -10.08 -12.81 -9.25
N THR A 88 -10.98 -12.34 -10.13
CA THR A 88 -12.23 -13.02 -10.51
C THR A 88 -11.94 -14.05 -11.60
N ASN A 89 -11.23 -13.66 -12.67
CA ASN A 89 -10.86 -14.53 -13.79
C ASN A 89 -9.34 -14.81 -13.80
N LYS A 90 -8.88 -15.63 -12.84
CA LYS A 90 -7.47 -15.90 -12.60
C LYS A 90 -6.81 -16.60 -13.80
N PRO A 91 -5.82 -15.97 -14.46
CA PRO A 91 -5.17 -16.59 -15.62
C PRO A 91 -4.31 -17.79 -15.19
N GLU A 92 -4.22 -18.82 -16.04
CA GLU A 92 -3.52 -20.08 -15.72
C GLU A 92 -2.09 -19.89 -15.19
N TRP A 93 -1.34 -18.93 -15.75
CA TRP A 93 0.03 -18.67 -15.31
C TRP A 93 0.10 -18.22 -13.85
N PHE A 94 -0.93 -17.54 -13.33
CA PHE A 94 -1.00 -17.09 -11.94
C PHE A 94 -1.23 -18.26 -10.98
N LEU A 95 -1.95 -19.30 -11.42
CA LEU A 95 -2.15 -20.52 -10.65
C LEU A 95 -0.88 -21.39 -10.58
N LYS A 96 -0.01 -21.29 -11.60
CA LYS A 96 1.24 -22.07 -11.72
C LYS A 96 2.46 -21.43 -11.03
N ILE A 97 2.31 -20.21 -10.50
CA ILE A 97 3.34 -19.42 -9.81
C ILE A 97 4.18 -20.27 -8.82
N ASN A 98 3.53 -20.95 -7.87
CA ASN A 98 4.21 -21.74 -6.84
C ASN A 98 4.45 -23.22 -7.23
N THR A 99 4.02 -23.68 -8.41
CA THR A 99 4.22 -25.08 -8.83
C THR A 99 5.58 -25.33 -9.48
N GLU A 100 6.28 -24.27 -9.93
CA GLU A 100 7.58 -24.36 -10.62
C GLU A 100 8.80 -24.29 -9.67
N GLY A 101 8.63 -24.54 -8.37
CA GLY A 101 9.72 -24.50 -7.38
C GLY A 101 10.29 -23.11 -7.06
N LYS A 102 9.83 -22.05 -7.75
CA LYS A 102 10.15 -20.66 -7.45
C LYS A 102 9.46 -20.23 -6.15
N LYS A 103 10.21 -19.72 -5.18
CA LYS A 103 9.68 -19.24 -3.88
C LYS A 103 9.17 -17.81 -4.02
N TRP A 104 7.87 -17.64 -4.25
CA TRP A 104 7.23 -16.32 -4.26
C TRP A 104 6.81 -15.89 -2.85
N VAL A 105 6.73 -14.57 -2.64
CA VAL A 105 6.24 -13.95 -1.41
C VAL A 105 4.95 -13.21 -1.74
N SER A 106 3.90 -13.42 -0.95
CA SER A 106 2.54 -12.93 -1.22
C SER A 106 1.97 -12.01 -0.12
N ASP A 107 2.73 -11.80 0.95
CA ASP A 107 2.36 -10.99 2.10
C ASP A 107 3.01 -9.60 1.99
N SER A 108 2.23 -8.52 2.09
CA SER A 108 2.75 -7.17 1.91
C SER A 108 3.77 -6.76 2.97
N ASP A 109 3.62 -7.21 4.22
CA ASP A 109 4.55 -6.87 5.28
C ASP A 109 5.90 -7.53 5.02
N ILE A 110 5.90 -8.84 4.72
CA ILE A 110 7.11 -9.59 4.38
C ILE A 110 7.77 -9.05 3.09
N ILE A 111 6.98 -8.71 2.04
CA ILE A 111 7.51 -8.08 0.82
C ILE A 111 8.21 -6.76 1.16
N THR A 112 7.60 -5.90 1.99
CA THR A 112 8.18 -4.60 2.31
C THR A 112 9.42 -4.70 3.20
N GLN A 113 9.49 -5.68 4.10
CA GLN A 113 10.71 -6.00 4.84
C GLN A 113 11.84 -6.41 3.88
N ILE A 114 11.57 -7.34 2.95
CA ILE A 114 12.57 -7.80 1.96
C ILE A 114 13.03 -6.66 1.04
N LEU A 115 12.15 -5.72 0.70
CA LEU A 115 12.50 -4.52 -0.07
C LEU A 115 13.37 -3.55 0.73
N GLU A 116 13.14 -3.40 2.03
CA GLU A 116 14.00 -2.59 2.92
C GLU A 116 15.39 -3.22 3.10
N GLU A 117 15.43 -4.52 3.41
CA GLU A 117 16.68 -5.29 3.60
C GLU A 117 17.55 -5.32 2.33
N LYS A 118 16.94 -5.48 1.15
CA LYS A 118 17.65 -5.57 -0.12
C LYS A 118 17.96 -4.20 -0.75
N TYR A 119 17.17 -3.18 -0.45
CA TYR A 119 17.31 -1.83 -1.00
C TYR A 119 17.19 -0.77 0.13
N PRO A 120 18.17 -0.68 1.05
CA PRO A 120 18.10 0.16 2.26
C PRO A 120 18.26 1.66 2.01
N ILE A 121 18.26 2.12 0.75
CA ILE A 121 18.40 3.52 0.35
C ILE A 121 17.33 3.85 -0.70
N PRO A 122 16.52 4.92 -0.51
CA PRO A 122 16.31 5.63 0.76
C PRO A 122 15.79 4.71 1.86
N PRO A 123 16.17 4.94 3.14
CA PRO A 123 15.66 4.17 4.27
C PRO A 123 14.20 4.57 4.55
N LEU A 124 13.32 3.59 4.74
CA LEU A 124 11.92 3.81 5.08
C LEU A 124 11.57 3.29 6.48
N VAL A 125 12.55 2.80 7.25
CA VAL A 125 12.37 2.33 8.64
C VAL A 125 11.67 3.39 9.49
N THR A 126 10.53 3.01 10.09
CA THR A 126 9.88 3.83 11.12
C THR A 126 10.53 3.53 12.48
N PRO A 127 10.92 4.53 13.28
CA PRO A 127 11.42 4.32 14.64
C PRO A 127 10.42 3.54 15.52
N PRO A 128 10.86 2.61 16.39
CA PRO A 128 9.97 1.72 17.13
C PRO A 128 8.91 2.44 17.97
N GLU A 129 9.26 3.58 18.58
CA GLU A 129 8.36 4.41 19.37
C GLU A 129 7.25 5.08 18.54
N LYS A 130 7.45 5.20 17.22
CA LYS A 130 6.46 5.73 16.27
C LYS A 130 5.73 4.62 15.51
N ALA A 131 6.23 3.39 15.52
CA ALA A 131 5.65 2.26 14.77
C ALA A 131 4.26 1.82 15.30
N ILE A 132 3.89 2.21 16.53
CA ILE A 132 2.56 1.96 17.12
C ILE A 132 1.49 2.97 16.66
N VAL A 133 1.90 4.11 16.09
CA VAL A 133 1.01 5.23 15.73
C VAL A 133 0.05 4.80 14.61
N GLY A 134 -1.25 4.87 14.88
CA GLY A 134 -2.31 4.48 13.94
C GLY A 134 -2.42 2.98 13.65
N LEU A 135 -1.61 2.12 14.30
CA LEU A 135 -1.47 0.69 13.99
C LEU A 135 -2.81 -0.06 13.96
N LYS A 136 -3.74 0.27 14.87
CA LYS A 136 -5.02 -0.43 15.02
C LYS A 136 -6.13 0.08 14.10
N ILE A 137 -6.01 1.27 13.49
CA ILE A 137 -7.08 1.91 12.68
C ILE A 137 -7.64 0.94 11.65
N PHE A 138 -6.78 0.14 11.02
CA PHE A 138 -7.22 -0.82 10.01
C PHE A 138 -7.97 -2.01 10.60
N SER A 139 -7.56 -2.50 11.78
CA SER A 139 -8.29 -3.58 12.45
C SER A 139 -9.65 -3.12 13.00
N THR A 140 -9.76 -1.89 13.51
CA THR A 140 -11.06 -1.33 13.93
C THR A 140 -11.95 -1.02 12.72
N PHE A 141 -11.39 -0.54 11.60
CA PHE A 141 -12.14 -0.32 10.36
C PHE A 141 -12.65 -1.62 9.74
N ILE A 142 -11.81 -2.66 9.64
CA ILE A 142 -12.26 -3.99 9.18
C ILE A 142 -13.29 -4.59 10.15
N GLY A 143 -13.18 -4.31 11.45
CA GLY A 143 -14.24 -4.60 12.43
C GLY A 143 -15.55 -3.90 12.08
N PHE A 144 -15.52 -2.58 11.87
CA PHE A 144 -16.68 -1.74 11.54
C PHE A 144 -17.39 -2.22 10.27
N LEU A 145 -16.65 -2.49 9.19
CA LEU A 145 -17.20 -3.05 7.93
C LEU A 145 -17.84 -4.44 8.08
N ASN A 146 -17.50 -5.18 9.14
CA ASN A 146 -18.07 -6.50 9.43
C ASN A 146 -19.10 -6.48 10.57
N SER A 147 -19.33 -5.33 11.21
CA SER A 147 -20.34 -5.14 12.24
C SER A 147 -21.75 -5.35 11.67
N LYS A 148 -22.68 -5.71 12.56
CA LYS A 148 -24.11 -5.88 12.29
C LYS A 148 -24.99 -5.27 13.39
N ASP A 149 -24.37 -4.73 14.43
CA ASP A 149 -25.04 -4.12 15.57
C ASP A 149 -24.40 -2.74 15.80
N PRO A 150 -25.12 -1.63 15.53
CA PRO A 150 -24.57 -0.29 15.69
C PRO A 150 -24.26 0.09 17.16
N ASN A 151 -24.55 -0.80 18.12
CA ASN A 151 -24.29 -0.63 19.55
C ASN A 151 -23.09 -1.46 20.05
N ASP A 152 -22.37 -2.17 19.17
CA ASP A 152 -21.22 -3.03 19.56
C ASP A 152 -19.96 -2.26 19.99
N GLY A 153 -19.96 -0.93 19.84
CA GLY A 153 -18.87 -0.03 20.24
C GLY A 153 -17.75 0.11 19.20
N ILE A 154 -17.80 -0.61 18.07
CA ILE A 154 -16.69 -0.64 17.10
C ILE A 154 -16.57 0.68 16.33
N GLU A 155 -17.68 1.39 16.05
CA GLU A 155 -17.64 2.73 15.46
C GLU A 155 -16.91 3.72 16.38
N GLN A 156 -17.23 3.71 17.68
CA GLN A 156 -16.60 4.58 18.67
C GLN A 156 -15.12 4.21 18.89
N ALA A 157 -14.77 2.92 18.78
CA ALA A 157 -13.37 2.48 18.78
C ALA A 157 -12.61 2.95 17.52
N LEU A 158 -13.22 2.92 16.34
CA LEU A 158 -12.64 3.46 15.11
C LEU A 158 -12.44 4.98 15.20
N LEU A 159 -13.46 5.72 15.65
CA LEU A 159 -13.38 7.18 15.87
C LEU A 159 -12.30 7.55 16.90
N SER A 160 -12.12 6.75 17.96
CA SER A 160 -11.07 6.94 18.96
C SER A 160 -9.66 6.78 18.38
N GLU A 161 -9.42 5.69 17.64
CA GLU A 161 -8.12 5.43 16.99
C GLU A 161 -7.80 6.45 15.88
N LEU A 162 -8.82 6.94 15.15
CA LEU A 162 -8.67 8.02 14.16
C LEU A 162 -8.37 9.37 14.82
N SER A 163 -9.07 9.72 15.91
CA SER A 163 -8.83 10.95 16.67
C SER A 163 -7.43 10.95 17.27
N SER A 164 -7.03 9.87 17.94
CA SER A 164 -5.67 9.72 18.50
C SER A 164 -4.56 9.86 17.45
N PHE A 165 -4.80 9.38 16.22
CA PHE A 165 -3.86 9.54 15.11
C PHE A 165 -3.82 10.96 14.55
N ASN A 166 -4.97 11.63 14.42
CA ASN A 166 -5.05 13.06 14.10
C ASN A 166 -4.31 13.91 15.13
N ASP A 167 -4.54 13.65 16.42
CA ASP A 167 -4.00 14.45 17.51
C ASP A 167 -2.47 14.30 17.57
N TYR A 168 -1.94 13.07 17.40
CA TYR A 168 -0.50 12.84 17.24
C TYR A 168 0.11 13.65 16.08
N LEU A 169 -0.54 13.70 14.92
CA LEU A 169 -0.04 14.46 13.77
C LEU A 169 -0.08 15.98 14.02
N ASN A 170 -1.10 16.48 14.74
CA ASN A 170 -1.20 17.90 15.10
C ASN A 170 -0.17 18.31 16.17
N GLU A 171 0.05 17.49 17.19
CA GLU A 171 1.10 17.69 18.20
C GLU A 171 2.50 17.71 17.57
N ASN A 172 2.73 16.87 16.55
CA ASN A 172 4.03 16.73 15.88
C ASN A 172 4.16 17.59 14.61
N ILE A 173 3.21 18.49 14.29
CA ILE A 173 3.14 19.20 13.00
C ILE A 173 4.41 20.03 12.69
N PHE A 174 5.08 20.56 13.72
CA PHE A 174 6.35 21.28 13.58
C PHE A 174 7.55 20.37 13.27
N ALA A 175 7.47 19.08 13.61
CA ALA A 175 8.45 18.08 13.21
C ALA A 175 8.24 17.67 11.74
N GLY A 176 7.00 17.71 11.23
CA GLY A 176 6.65 17.60 9.81
C GLY A 176 5.29 16.91 9.57
N PRO A 177 4.90 16.69 8.30
CA PRO A 177 3.57 16.22 7.93
C PRO A 177 3.37 14.68 8.03
N PHE A 178 4.41 13.92 8.35
CA PHE A 178 4.40 12.45 8.35
C PHE A 178 4.57 11.87 9.76
N VAL A 179 4.35 10.56 9.92
CA VAL A 179 4.50 9.87 11.22
C VAL A 179 5.95 9.96 11.69
N ASN A 180 6.93 10.00 10.79
CA ASN A 180 8.34 10.23 11.15
C ASN A 180 8.76 11.72 11.17
N GLY A 181 7.82 12.67 11.07
CA GLY A 181 8.10 14.10 10.94
C GLY A 181 8.24 14.52 9.48
N LYS A 182 9.44 14.91 9.04
CA LYS A 182 9.69 15.44 7.68
C LYS A 182 9.69 14.37 6.60
N ASP A 183 10.13 13.17 6.95
CA ASP A 183 10.40 12.09 6.02
C ASP A 183 9.28 11.05 6.01
N ILE A 184 8.96 10.53 4.82
CA ILE A 184 8.01 9.43 4.66
C ILE A 184 8.63 8.14 5.21
N SER A 185 7.79 7.25 5.76
CA SER A 185 8.26 5.99 6.37
C SER A 185 7.26 4.86 6.17
N ALA A 186 7.67 3.64 6.54
CA ALA A 186 6.87 2.42 6.44
C ALA A 186 5.50 2.52 7.14
N ALA A 187 5.38 3.29 8.24
CA ALA A 187 4.10 3.60 8.87
C ALA A 187 3.18 4.40 7.93
N ASN A 188 3.65 5.50 7.34
CA ASN A 188 2.88 6.27 6.36
C ASN A 188 2.49 5.44 5.13
N LEU A 189 3.41 4.61 4.63
CA LEU A 189 3.21 3.77 3.45
C LEU A 189 2.32 2.56 3.74
N SER A 190 2.22 2.14 5.00
CA SER A 190 1.28 1.13 5.49
C SER A 190 -0.12 1.71 5.73
N LEU A 191 -0.23 2.95 6.25
CA LEU A 191 -1.50 3.58 6.59
C LEU A 191 -2.17 4.29 5.40
N GLY A 192 -1.43 5.02 4.57
CA GLY A 192 -1.98 5.83 3.48
C GLY A 192 -2.94 5.08 2.55
N PRO A 193 -2.57 3.90 2.01
CA PRO A 193 -3.48 3.07 1.20
C PRO A 193 -4.74 2.61 1.94
N LYS A 194 -4.64 2.38 3.25
CA LYS A 194 -5.75 1.91 4.10
C LYS A 194 -6.72 3.04 4.44
N LEU A 195 -6.19 4.25 4.68
CA LEU A 195 -6.97 5.46 4.89
C LEU A 195 -7.64 5.94 3.60
N TYR A 196 -6.96 5.85 2.45
CA TYR A 196 -7.58 6.10 1.15
C TYR A 196 -8.76 5.15 0.88
N HIS A 197 -8.62 3.87 1.22
CA HIS A 197 -9.72 2.89 1.13
C HIS A 197 -10.74 2.95 2.30
N LEU A 198 -10.57 3.85 3.27
CA LEU A 198 -11.61 4.25 4.22
C LEU A 198 -12.48 5.37 3.63
N GLU A 199 -11.89 6.28 2.86
CA GLU A 199 -12.58 7.40 2.20
C GLU A 199 -13.52 6.96 1.06
N ILE A 200 -13.21 5.85 0.37
CA ILE A 200 -13.93 5.41 -0.85
C ILE A 200 -14.74 4.09 -0.70
N ALA A 201 -15.02 3.67 0.53
CA ALA A 201 -15.74 2.42 0.84
C ALA A 201 -17.27 2.56 0.81
#